data_AF-A0A6N9CB20-F1
#
_entry.id   AF-A0A6N9CB20-F1
#
_cell.length_a   1.000
_cell.length_b   1.000
_cell.length_c   1.000
_cell.angle_alpha   90.00
_cell.angle_beta   90.00
_cell.angle_gamma   90.00
#
_symmetry.space_group_name_H-M   'P 1'
#
loop_
_entity.id
_entity.type
_entity.pdbx_description
1 polymer ?
#
loop_
_entity_poly.entity_id
_entity_poly.type
_entity_poly.pdbx_seq_one_letter_code
_entity_poly.pdbx_strand_id
1 'polypeptide(L)' 'MSDNVTETQEATVTLTVEQLEQIIRKVVREELMEFTTQDFFDLDKDSLLYQDLEDIFKREKTNRLRWFSHTDVWNE' A
#
# COMPACT_ATOMS: atom_id res chain seq x y z
N MET A 1 34.66 -9.74 -24.27
CA MET A 1 33.46 -10.21 -23.54
C MET A 1 32.70 -8.95 -23.23
N SER A 2 31.58 -8.71 -23.92
CA SER A 2 30.84 -7.45 -23.82
C SER A 2 29.81 -7.59 -22.71
N ASP A 3 29.98 -6.81 -21.65
CA ASP A 3 29.02 -6.71 -20.56
C ASP A 3 27.78 -5.99 -21.07
N ASN A 4 26.68 -6.74 -21.22
CA ASN A 4 25.39 -6.21 -21.64
C ASN A 4 24.74 -5.58 -20.40
N VAL A 5 24.98 -4.29 -20.18
CA VAL A 5 24.35 -3.51 -19.11
C VAL A 5 22.89 -3.31 -19.49
N THR A 6 21.99 -4.09 -18.88
CA THR A 6 20.55 -3.88 -19.00
C THR A 6 20.21 -2.60 -18.22
N GLU A 7 20.15 -1.47 -18.93
CA GLU A 7 19.67 -0.22 -18.35
C GLU A 7 18.20 -0.39 -17.94
N THR A 8 17.93 -0.28 -16.64
CA THR A 8 16.57 -0.23 -16.10
C THR A 8 15.90 1.04 -16.62
N GLN A 9 15.00 0.90 -17.60
CA GLN A 9 14.18 2.02 -18.07
C GLN A 9 13.14 2.35 -16.99
N GLU A 10 13.31 3.48 -16.30
CA GLU A 10 12.32 4.00 -15.38
C GLU A 10 11.11 4.52 -16.17
N ALA A 11 10.00 3.77 -16.15
CA ALA A 11 8.73 4.22 -16.71
C ALA A 11 8.02 5.13 -15.69
N THR A 12 7.85 6.40 -16.04
CA THR A 12 7.07 7.34 -15.22
C THR A 12 5.59 7.27 -15.63
N VAL A 13 4.72 6.91 -14.69
CA VAL A 13 3.27 6.89 -14.90
C VAL A 13 2.65 8.09 -14.19
N THR A 14 1.90 8.91 -14.92
CA THR A 14 1.12 10.01 -14.34
C THR A 14 -0.27 9.51 -13.98
N LEU A 15 -0.61 9.58 -12.70
CA LEU A 15 -1.93 9.21 -12.18
C LEU A 15 -2.59 10.44 -11.56
N THR A 16 -3.89 10.61 -11.76
CA THR A 16 -4.68 11.54 -10.94
C THR A 16 -4.80 10.98 -9.52
N VAL A 17 -5.07 11.85 -8.54
CA VAL A 17 -5.30 11.41 -7.15
C VAL A 17 -6.48 10.43 -7.07
N GLU A 18 -7.52 10.64 -7.89
CA GLU A 18 -8.69 9.76 -7.93
C GLU A 18 -8.34 8.38 -8.50
N GLN A 19 -7.55 8.33 -9.58
CA GLN A 19 -7.04 7.07 -10.12
C GLN A 19 -6.17 6.33 -9.11
N LEU A 20 -5.31 7.06 -8.41
CA LEU A 20 -4.47 6.50 -7.36
C LEU A 20 -5.31 5.92 -6.22
N GLU A 21 -6.34 6.63 -5.76
CA GLU A 21 -7.25 6.13 -4.73
C GLU A 21 -7.95 4.84 -5.17
N GLN A 22 -8.47 4.79 -6.40
CA GLN A 22 -9.11 3.58 -6.93
C GLN A 22 -8.14 2.40 -6.99
N ILE A 23 -6.90 2.64 -7.39
CA ILE A 23 -5.86 1.60 -7.44
C ILE A 23 -5.54 1.11 -6.02
N ILE A 24 -5.29 2.01 -5.07
CA ILE A 24 -4.99 1.64 -3.68
C ILE A 24 -6.16 0.84 -3.09
N ARG A 25 -7.40 1.32 -3.24
CA ARG A 25 -8.60 0.63 -2.76
C ARG A 25 -8.76 -0.75 -3.38
N LYS A 26 -8.43 -0.90 -4.66
CA LYS A 26 -8.47 -2.18 -5.36
C LYS A 26 -7.46 -3.16 -4.75
N VAL A 27 -6.19 -2.75 -4.64
CA VAL A 27 -5.12 -3.60 -4.06
C VAL A 27 -5.47 -4.01 -2.64
N VAL A 28 -5.84 -3.06 -1.78
CA VAL A 28 -6.22 -3.35 -0.39
C VAL A 28 -7.41 -4.31 -0.33
N ARG A 29 -8.42 -4.15 -1.21
CA ARG A 29 -9.57 -5.07 -1.26
C ARG A 29 -9.17 -6.46 -1.72
N GLU A 30 -8.30 -6.56 -2.72
CA GLU A 30 -7.82 -7.85 -3.24
C GLU A 30 -7.07 -8.62 -2.14
N GLU A 31 -6.13 -7.96 -1.46
CA GLU A 31 -5.42 -8.53 -0.32
C GLU A 31 -6.40 -8.93 0.79
N LEU A 32 -7.35 -8.06 1.17
CA LEU A 32 -8.34 -8.38 2.20
C LEU A 32 -9.27 -9.54 1.82
N MET A 33 -9.63 -9.66 0.53
CA MET A 33 -10.50 -10.74 0.04
C MET A 33 -9.90 -12.11 0.27
N GLU A 34 -8.57 -12.26 0.20
CA GLU A 34 -7.87 -13.52 0.49
C GLU A 34 -8.12 -14.01 1.93
N PHE A 35 -8.42 -13.10 2.85
CA PHE A 35 -8.73 -13.42 4.25
C PHE A 35 -10.24 -13.61 4.50
N THR A 36 -11.11 -13.05 3.64
CA THR A 36 -12.58 -13.15 3.84
C THR A 36 -13.16 -14.55 3.67
N THR A 37 -12.41 -15.49 3.09
CA THR A 37 -12.84 -16.89 2.95
C THR A 37 -12.56 -17.74 4.20
N GLN A 38 -11.91 -17.15 5.22
CA GLN A 38 -11.58 -17.83 6.47
C GLN A 38 -12.58 -17.40 7.57
N ASP A 39 -12.99 -18.35 8.43
CA ASP A 39 -13.92 -18.09 9.54
C ASP A 39 -13.33 -17.15 10.61
N PHE A 40 -12.02 -16.91 10.56
CA PHE A 40 -11.29 -15.98 11.43
C PHE A 40 -10.41 -15.06 10.58
N PHE A 41 -10.45 -13.75 10.89
CA PHE A 41 -9.53 -12.77 10.33
C PHE A 41 -8.14 -12.95 10.97
N ASP A 42 -7.36 -13.90 10.47
CA ASP A 42 -5.95 -14.03 10.82
C ASP A 42 -5.11 -13.61 9.60
N LEU A 43 -4.38 -12.51 9.76
CA LEU A 43 -3.47 -12.02 8.73
C LEU A 43 -2.17 -12.81 8.81
N ASP A 44 -1.79 -13.45 7.71
CA ASP A 44 -0.49 -14.11 7.61
C ASP A 44 0.62 -13.07 7.85
N LYS A 45 1.59 -13.41 8.71
CA LYS A 45 2.73 -12.54 9.01
C LYS A 45 3.59 -12.27 7.79
N ASP A 46 3.55 -13.17 6.81
CA ASP A 46 4.27 -13.02 5.55
C ASP A 46 3.48 -12.16 4.53
N SER A 47 2.21 -11.85 4.79
CA SER A 47 1.41 -10.99 3.91
C SER A 47 1.91 -9.54 3.90
N LEU A 48 1.81 -8.89 2.74
CA LEU A 48 2.22 -7.49 2.58
C LEU A 48 1.38 -6.57 3.48
N LEU A 49 0.07 -6.83 3.58
CA LEU A 49 -0.82 -6.06 4.44
C LEU A 49 -0.46 -6.18 5.93
N TYR A 50 -0.04 -7.36 6.40
CA TYR A 50 0.42 -7.52 7.78
C TYR A 50 1.66 -6.66 8.06
N GLN A 51 2.65 -6.70 7.15
CA GLN A 51 3.88 -5.94 7.28
C GLN A 51 3.61 -4.42 7.29
N ASP A 52 2.71 -3.95 6.41
CA ASP A 52 2.29 -2.56 6.36
C ASP A 52 1.60 -2.13 7.68
N LEU A 53 0.69 -2.94 8.21
CA LEU A 53 0.03 -2.68 9.48
C LEU A 53 1.01 -2.70 10.66
N GLU A 54 2.00 -3.59 10.65
CA GLU A 54 3.05 -3.63 11.67
C GLU A 54 3.92 -2.37 11.64
N ASP A 55 4.28 -1.89 10.44
CA ASP A 55 5.02 -0.65 10.26
C ASP A 55 4.21 0.59 10.72
N ILE A 56 2.92 0.66 10.36
CA ILE A 56 2.01 1.69 10.88
C ILE A 56 1.98 1.66 12.41
N PHE A 57 1.82 0.50 13.02
CA PHE A 57 1.81 0.36 14.48
C PHE A 57 3.14 0.78 15.12
N LYS A 58 4.28 0.44 14.51
CA LYS A 58 5.61 0.88 14.96
C LYS A 58 5.74 2.40 14.88
N ARG A 59 5.28 3.01 13.79
CA ARG A 59 5.34 4.48 13.58
C ARG A 59 4.44 5.23 14.56
N GLU A 60 3.28 4.68 14.91
CA GLU A 60 2.34 5.28 15.88
C GLU A 60 3.03 5.46 17.23
N LYS A 61 3.72 4.43 17.72
CA LYS A 61 4.47 4.46 18.98
C LYS A 61 5.57 5.51 19.01
N THR A 62 6.10 5.88 17.85
CA THR A 62 7.14 6.91 17.72
C THR A 62 6.58 8.31 17.48
N ASN A 63 5.26 8.47 17.49
CA ASN A 63 4.54 9.72 17.18
C ASN A 63 4.92 10.34 15.82
N ARG A 64 5.33 9.48 14.87
CA ARG A 64 5.74 9.87 13.50
C ARG A 64 4.62 9.74 12.48
N LEU A 65 3.45 9.26 12.89
CA LEU A 65 2.30 9.11 12.01
C LEU A 65 1.56 10.44 11.89
N ARG A 66 1.46 10.93 10.66
CA ARG A 66 0.53 12.00 10.31
C ARG A 66 -0.66 11.37 9.61
N TRP A 67 -1.78 11.36 10.31
CA TRP A 67 -3.06 10.95 9.74
C TRP A 67 -3.60 12.08 8.86
N PHE A 68 -4.15 11.71 7.71
CA PHE A 68 -4.87 12.63 6.84
C PHE A 68 -6.30 12.12 6.71
N SER A 69 -7.27 12.99 7.00
CA SER A 69 -8.67 12.74 6.68
C SER A 69 -8.92 12.97 5.19
N HIS A 70 -10.07 12.50 4.71
CA HIS A 70 -10.51 12.75 3.33
C HIS A 70 -10.52 14.26 3.04
N THR A 71 -11.10 15.06 3.92
CA THR A 71 -11.08 16.53 3.85
C THR A 71 -9.68 17.14 3.83
N ASP A 72 -8.72 16.58 4.58
CA ASP A 72 -7.33 17.10 4.60
C ASP A 72 -6.60 16.89 3.27
N VAL A 73 -6.99 15.88 2.49
CA VAL A 73 -6.37 15.56 1.19
C VAL A 73 -7.13 16.23 0.05
N TRP A 74 -8.45 16.31 0.14
CA TRP A 74 -9.33 16.69 -0.96
C TRP A 74 -9.85 18.12 -0.90
N ASN A 75 -9.63 18.86 0.20
CA ASN A 75 -10.11 20.24 0.40
C ASN A 75 -11.62 20.42 0.11
N GLU A 76 -12.43 19.43 0.48
CA GLU A 76 -13.90 19.50 0.41
C GLU A 76 -14.52 20.26 1.58
#